data_AF-A0A0G9K6M9-F1
#
_entry.id   AF-A0A0G9K6M9-F1
#
_cell.length_a   1.000
_cell.length_b   1.000
_cell.length_c   1.000
_cell.angle_alpha   90.00
_cell.angle_beta   90.00
_cell.angle_gamma   90.00
#
_symmetry.space_group_name_H-M   'P 1'
#
loop_
_entity.id
_entity.type
_entity.pdbx_description
1 polymer ?
#
loop_
_entity_poly.entity_id
_entity_poly.type
_entity_poly.pdbx_seq_one_letter_code
_entity_poly.pdbx_strand_id
1 'polypeptide(L)'
;MKSILGLFSKIAKGNQGEALVLESITKLLKTTSNNEENFFIIPKVQIEDATISKEIDMVLLHAVYGLFIIEVKNWEKLEITQENDPFSQAKEYRNLFLSKIKDEFGKVAINVEFRVIFPKLTYEDAKKFFLENKNLSAFKQHSFFKEDLQSKENFKRFFNSSSPTIPNKKDFLKVASLVINKEKIKDSEDKVIPIISNDEILYFDHKQLTVLNGYTDGFRIIRGVAGTGKTIILSHFINNKVNNGEVEKFLILCFNKRLVDNLNSIFEENEHKSSINIHSLFAFLNLIKFDYEKLNIKSETSFEEKYKIFESDIALEEFSLKLQEYLKTNPIDYFICDETQDMPAGFMRIIYEQIKDCIFFIDEAQKFYSYSMNDISYIFHHPKFEKLSMQGRVKNLKNVYRTPSNIAKCAFEILSNDENINQYYKKSYYLKDSFLNDINFILEDGKIFLDNWNNFDDLKEILEKLEDETIVLTHTKKQVDAISSIVKSLKKEDFIKVMTIQSVKGLEAKNIIVLNFEKYLSMCLIADKDIFYRKLYVILTRASNQLFISFDETKIKDEISKKIFEVLQKYKTATNQINIKIDEKPNLVNLSKVKISKDELKKTGELVVLGAELFAVIAGFFS
;
A
#
# COMPACT_ATOMS: atom_id res chain seq x y z
N MET A 1 -23.53 7.35 -12.31
CA MET A 1 -24.54 8.39 -11.98
C MET A 1 -25.99 8.01 -12.31
N LYS A 2 -26.32 7.07 -13.22
CA LYS A 2 -27.72 6.65 -13.51
C LYS A 2 -28.21 5.35 -12.85
N SER A 3 -27.34 4.48 -12.31
CA SER A 3 -27.79 3.22 -11.67
C SER A 3 -28.20 3.39 -10.20
N ILE A 4 -27.60 4.35 -9.48
CA ILE A 4 -27.81 4.54 -8.02
C ILE A 4 -29.17 5.21 -7.70
N LEU A 5 -29.66 6.09 -8.57
CA LEU A 5 -30.89 6.88 -8.34
C LEU A 5 -32.19 6.14 -8.73
N GLY A 6 -32.10 5.10 -9.57
CA GLY A 6 -33.29 4.40 -10.10
C GLY A 6 -33.88 3.33 -9.18
N LEU A 7 -33.10 2.76 -8.25
CA LEU A 7 -33.47 1.55 -7.50
C LEU A 7 -34.23 1.80 -6.18
N PHE A 8 -34.33 3.03 -5.68
CA PHE A 8 -34.94 3.31 -4.37
C PHE A 8 -36.29 4.06 -4.41
N SER A 9 -37.00 3.98 -5.54
CA SER A 9 -38.40 4.45 -5.64
C SER A 9 -39.43 3.61 -4.88
N LYS A 10 -39.00 2.56 -4.15
CA LYS A 10 -39.83 1.75 -3.26
C LYS A 10 -39.30 1.77 -1.82
N ILE A 11 -39.30 2.94 -1.19
CA ILE A 11 -39.11 3.05 0.26
C ILE A 11 -40.41 3.60 0.86
N ALA A 12 -40.97 2.86 1.82
CA ALA A 12 -42.12 3.30 2.60
C ALA A 12 -41.84 4.66 3.28
N LYS A 13 -42.87 5.48 3.50
CA LYS A 13 -42.78 6.86 4.06
C LYS A 13 -41.95 7.01 5.36
N GLY A 14 -41.62 5.92 6.07
CA GLY A 14 -40.83 5.92 7.31
C GLY A 14 -39.32 6.11 7.18
N ASN A 15 -38.67 5.68 6.09
CA ASN A 15 -37.19 5.59 6.04
C ASN A 15 -36.51 6.69 5.18
N GLN A 16 -37.21 7.80 4.91
CA GLN A 16 -36.69 8.86 4.03
C GLN A 16 -35.47 9.60 4.61
N GLY A 17 -35.41 9.79 5.94
CA GLY A 17 -34.29 10.48 6.58
C GLY A 17 -33.00 9.67 6.55
N GLU A 18 -33.08 8.38 6.84
CA GLU A 18 -31.94 7.45 6.78
C GLU A 18 -31.36 7.36 5.37
N ALA A 19 -32.20 7.23 4.34
CA ALA A 19 -31.71 7.19 2.96
C ALA A 19 -30.91 8.45 2.60
N LEU A 20 -31.41 9.63 2.99
CA LEU A 20 -30.74 10.91 2.76
C LEU A 20 -29.40 11.01 3.51
N VAL A 21 -29.37 10.60 4.78
CA VAL A 21 -28.14 10.59 5.58
C VAL A 21 -27.10 9.65 4.98
N LEU A 22 -27.50 8.43 4.61
CA LEU A 22 -26.61 7.45 4.00
C LEU A 22 -26.01 7.97 2.69
N GLU A 23 -26.85 8.54 1.81
CA GLU A 23 -26.40 9.13 0.54
C GLU A 23 -25.43 10.29 0.77
N SER A 24 -25.76 11.18 1.72
CA SER A 24 -24.95 12.35 2.03
C SER A 24 -23.59 11.98 2.59
N ILE A 25 -23.53 11.10 3.61
CA ILE A 25 -22.27 10.63 4.18
C ILE A 25 -21.44 9.90 3.11
N THR A 26 -22.07 9.01 2.32
CA THR A 26 -21.39 8.30 1.23
C THR A 26 -20.79 9.27 0.21
N LYS A 27 -21.50 10.34 -0.14
CA LYS A 27 -21.00 11.37 -1.07
C LYS A 27 -19.88 12.21 -0.46
N LEU A 28 -19.98 12.56 0.82
CA LEU A 28 -18.98 13.37 1.53
C LEU A 28 -17.67 12.61 1.72
N LEU A 29 -17.74 11.30 1.96
CA LEU A 29 -16.56 10.45 2.16
C LEU A 29 -15.97 9.91 0.86
N LYS A 30 -16.71 9.94 -0.26
CA LYS A 30 -16.13 9.67 -1.59
C LYS A 30 -15.36 10.89 -2.08
N THR A 31 -14.08 10.74 -2.41
CA THR A 31 -13.27 11.76 -3.08
C THR A 31 -13.31 11.57 -4.60
N THR A 32 -13.08 12.64 -5.36
CA THR A 32 -13.09 12.67 -6.84
C THR A 32 -11.77 12.19 -7.47
N SER A 33 -10.92 11.49 -6.73
CA SER A 33 -9.58 11.09 -7.18
C SER A 33 -9.17 9.76 -6.57
N ASN A 34 -9.67 8.64 -7.12
CA ASN A 34 -9.17 7.25 -6.97
C ASN A 34 -8.72 6.72 -5.58
N ASN A 35 -8.88 7.46 -4.49
CA ASN A 35 -8.52 7.08 -3.13
C ASN A 35 -9.82 6.85 -2.36
N GLU A 36 -10.21 5.59 -2.35
CA GLU A 36 -11.37 5.09 -1.62
C GLU A 36 -11.08 5.22 -0.12
N GLU A 37 -11.89 6.00 0.61
CA GLU A 37 -11.76 6.09 2.07
C GLU A 37 -12.26 4.80 2.73
N ASN A 38 -11.55 4.37 3.78
CA ASN A 38 -11.69 3.04 4.39
C ASN A 38 -12.70 3.04 5.53
N PHE A 39 -13.95 3.17 5.12
CA PHE A 39 -15.10 3.12 5.99
C PHE A 39 -16.09 2.04 5.54
N PHE A 40 -16.68 1.36 6.51
CA PHE A 40 -17.90 0.59 6.32
C PHE A 40 -19.06 1.44 6.82
N ILE A 41 -20.09 1.66 6.01
CA ILE A 41 -21.37 2.17 6.50
C ILE A 41 -22.39 1.05 6.35
N ILE A 42 -22.90 0.58 7.48
CA ILE A 42 -23.82 -0.55 7.56
C ILE A 42 -25.15 -0.01 8.08
N PRO A 43 -26.20 0.05 7.24
CA PRO A 43 -27.52 0.43 7.70
C PRO A 43 -28.23 -0.73 8.41
N LYS A 44 -29.11 -0.42 9.35
CA LYS A 44 -30.02 -1.37 10.02
C LYS A 44 -29.29 -2.55 10.66
N VAL A 45 -28.30 -2.21 11.49
CA VAL A 45 -27.52 -3.18 12.26
C VAL A 45 -28.34 -3.67 13.43
N GLN A 46 -28.45 -4.99 13.57
CA GLN A 46 -29.10 -5.61 14.73
C GLN A 46 -28.06 -5.96 15.78
N ILE A 47 -28.31 -5.56 17.02
CA ILE A 47 -27.50 -5.92 18.17
C ILE A 47 -28.35 -6.67 19.19
N GLU A 48 -27.95 -7.90 19.48
CA GLU A 48 -28.61 -8.75 20.47
C GLU A 48 -27.99 -8.57 21.85
N ASP A 49 -28.82 -8.47 22.88
CA ASP A 49 -28.42 -8.53 24.28
C ASP A 49 -29.35 -9.48 25.04
N ALA A 50 -28.85 -10.70 25.31
CA ALA A 50 -29.44 -11.85 26.03
C ALA A 50 -30.89 -12.28 25.66
N THR A 51 -31.84 -11.35 25.62
CA THR A 51 -33.27 -11.56 25.36
C THR A 51 -33.92 -10.50 24.44
N ILE A 52 -33.23 -9.41 24.10
CA ILE A 52 -33.78 -8.31 23.28
C ILE A 52 -32.87 -8.05 22.07
N SER A 53 -33.45 -8.02 20.87
CA SER A 53 -32.79 -7.55 19.65
C SER A 53 -33.12 -6.09 19.42
N LYS A 54 -32.11 -5.23 19.34
CA LYS A 54 -32.26 -3.79 19.05
C LYS A 54 -31.73 -3.48 17.66
N GLU A 55 -32.42 -2.61 16.94
CA GLU A 55 -32.03 -2.16 15.60
C GLU A 55 -31.44 -0.75 15.66
N ILE A 56 -30.27 -0.60 15.07
CA ILE A 56 -29.51 0.65 14.97
C ILE A 56 -29.64 1.15 13.54
N ASP A 57 -29.93 2.43 13.36
CA ASP A 57 -30.16 3.01 12.04
C ASP A 57 -28.96 2.83 11.12
N MET A 58 -27.77 3.23 11.56
CA MET A 58 -26.53 2.98 10.84
C MET A 58 -25.34 2.83 11.77
N VAL A 59 -24.33 2.12 11.29
CA VAL A 59 -23.02 2.04 11.93
C VAL A 59 -21.96 2.35 10.90
N LEU A 60 -21.10 3.32 11.20
CA LEU A 60 -19.92 3.66 10.42
C LEU A 60 -18.69 3.11 11.12
N LEU A 61 -18.01 2.13 10.54
CA LEU A 61 -16.74 1.61 11.05
C LEU A 61 -15.60 2.15 10.19
N HIS A 62 -14.70 2.92 10.81
CA HIS A 62 -13.55 3.52 10.14
C HIS A 62 -12.24 3.00 10.75
N ALA A 63 -11.28 2.72 9.88
CA ALA A 63 -9.93 2.27 10.20
C ALA A 63 -9.25 3.05 11.34
N VAL A 64 -9.18 4.37 11.14
CA VAL A 64 -8.48 5.33 12.01
C VAL A 64 -9.38 5.88 13.11
N TYR A 65 -10.59 6.33 12.75
CA TYR A 65 -11.48 7.05 13.67
C TYR A 65 -12.34 6.15 14.56
N GLY A 66 -12.45 4.87 14.24
CA GLY A 66 -13.17 3.87 15.03
C GLY A 66 -14.61 3.62 14.57
N LEU A 67 -15.41 3.08 15.48
CA LEU A 67 -16.79 2.69 15.27
C LEU A 67 -17.75 3.82 15.69
N PHE A 68 -18.58 4.29 14.78
CA PHE A 68 -19.58 5.34 15.01
C PHE A 68 -20.98 4.76 14.85
N ILE A 69 -21.75 4.85 15.91
CA ILE A 69 -23.16 4.45 15.93
C ILE A 69 -23.98 5.68 15.60
N ILE A 70 -24.79 5.58 14.56
CA ILE A 70 -25.50 6.72 14.00
C ILE A 70 -27.00 6.47 14.19
N GLU A 71 -27.64 7.37 14.92
CA GLU A 71 -29.09 7.44 15.07
C GLU A 71 -29.64 8.58 14.21
N VAL A 72 -30.70 8.33 13.43
CA VAL A 72 -31.24 9.32 12.48
C VAL A 72 -32.65 9.73 12.89
N LYS A 73 -32.84 11.03 13.14
CA LYS A 73 -34.16 11.59 13.49
C LYS A 73 -34.63 12.58 12.43
N ASN A 74 -35.54 12.12 11.59
CA ASN A 74 -36.13 12.91 10.49
C ASN A 74 -37.23 13.87 10.96
N TRP A 75 -36.96 14.68 11.99
CA TRP A 75 -37.94 15.54 12.64
C TRP A 75 -38.04 16.91 11.99
N GLU A 76 -39.24 17.50 12.03
CA GLU A 76 -39.48 18.90 11.60
C GLU A 76 -39.16 19.91 12.72
N LYS A 77 -39.10 19.44 13.98
CA LYS A 77 -38.77 20.24 15.15
C LYS A 77 -37.93 19.44 16.14
N LEU A 78 -37.02 20.10 16.82
CA LEU A 78 -36.16 19.47 17.84
C LEU A 78 -36.87 19.47 19.20
N GLU A 79 -37.69 18.45 19.45
CA GLU A 79 -38.45 18.30 20.69
C GLU A 79 -38.12 16.96 21.35
N ILE A 80 -37.23 17.00 22.35
CA ILE A 80 -36.76 15.82 23.08
C ILE A 80 -37.46 15.74 24.45
N THR A 81 -38.02 14.58 24.71
CA THR A 81 -38.70 14.15 25.93
C THR A 81 -38.03 12.88 26.45
N GLN A 82 -38.41 12.42 27.64
CA GLN A 82 -37.88 11.16 28.19
C GLN A 82 -38.22 9.94 27.33
N GLU A 83 -39.33 9.96 26.59
CA GLU A 83 -39.81 8.82 25.80
C GLU A 83 -39.18 8.75 24.40
N ASN A 84 -38.62 9.85 23.89
CA ASN A 84 -38.06 9.93 22.53
C ASN A 84 -36.61 10.42 22.49
N ASP A 85 -35.85 10.29 23.59
CA ASP A 85 -34.47 10.76 23.70
C ASP A 85 -33.50 9.99 22.79
N PRO A 86 -33.07 10.58 21.66
CA PRO A 86 -32.17 9.92 20.72
C PRO A 86 -30.76 9.77 21.28
N PHE A 87 -30.36 10.60 22.24
CA PHE A 87 -29.02 10.57 22.82
C PHE A 87 -28.89 9.41 23.80
N SER A 88 -29.90 9.21 24.64
CA SER A 88 -29.95 8.04 25.53
C SER A 88 -29.98 6.74 24.73
N GLN A 89 -30.78 6.69 23.67
CA GLN A 89 -30.83 5.55 22.73
C GLN A 89 -29.46 5.26 22.09
N ALA A 90 -28.85 6.25 21.44
CA ALA A 90 -27.57 6.07 20.76
C ALA A 90 -26.42 5.72 21.74
N LYS A 91 -26.45 6.29 22.96
CA LYS A 91 -25.49 5.97 24.02
C LYS A 91 -25.65 4.55 24.54
N GLU A 92 -26.87 4.05 24.63
CA GLU A 92 -27.15 2.67 24.98
C GLU A 92 -26.56 1.70 23.95
N TYR A 93 -26.82 1.93 22.66
CA TYR A 93 -26.25 1.15 21.56
C TYR A 93 -24.71 1.15 21.59
N ARG A 94 -24.10 2.30 21.89
CA ARG A 94 -22.64 2.41 22.09
C ARG A 94 -22.15 1.55 23.23
N ASN A 95 -22.82 1.57 24.37
CA ASN A 95 -22.41 0.78 25.52
C ASN A 95 -22.55 -0.72 25.24
N LEU A 96 -23.58 -1.15 24.50
CA LEU A 96 -23.74 -2.54 24.08
C LEU A 96 -22.58 -3.00 23.19
N PHE A 97 -22.22 -2.22 22.16
CA PHE A 97 -21.06 -2.55 21.32
C PHE A 97 -19.75 -2.54 22.10
N LEU A 98 -19.55 -1.56 22.99
CA LEU A 98 -18.39 -1.51 23.86
C LEU A 98 -18.30 -2.75 24.78
N SER A 99 -19.42 -3.23 25.31
CA SER A 99 -19.45 -4.46 26.11
C SER A 99 -19.04 -5.65 25.25
N LYS A 100 -19.70 -5.86 24.10
CA LYS A 100 -19.37 -6.97 23.18
C LYS A 100 -17.90 -6.97 22.77
N ILE A 101 -17.33 -5.80 22.48
CA ILE A 101 -15.91 -5.67 22.14
C ILE A 101 -15.04 -6.00 23.38
N LYS A 102 -15.37 -5.51 24.57
CA LYS A 102 -14.62 -5.87 25.78
C LYS A 102 -14.70 -7.37 26.09
N ASP A 103 -15.86 -7.98 25.93
CA ASP A 103 -16.10 -9.40 26.18
C ASP A 103 -15.31 -10.26 25.19
N GLU A 104 -15.23 -9.86 23.92
CA GLU A 104 -14.50 -10.59 22.88
C GLU A 104 -12.97 -10.41 22.99
N PHE A 105 -12.48 -9.22 23.36
CA PHE A 105 -11.06 -8.87 23.29
C PHE A 105 -10.36 -8.73 24.65
N GLY A 106 -11.10 -8.71 25.76
CA GLY A 106 -10.58 -8.41 27.11
C GLY A 106 -10.11 -6.95 27.28
N LYS A 107 -10.28 -6.10 26.27
CA LYS A 107 -9.87 -4.69 26.22
C LYS A 107 -10.79 -3.91 25.28
N VAL A 108 -10.74 -2.58 25.35
CA VAL A 108 -11.33 -1.73 24.30
C VAL A 108 -10.39 -1.76 23.10
N ALA A 109 -10.74 -2.52 22.07
CA ALA A 109 -9.87 -2.76 20.91
C ALA A 109 -9.93 -1.66 19.85
N ILE A 110 -10.98 -0.84 19.85
CA ILE A 110 -11.24 0.25 18.90
C ILE A 110 -12.01 1.37 19.61
N ASN A 111 -11.85 2.62 19.14
CA ASN A 111 -12.73 3.71 19.58
C ASN A 111 -14.19 3.41 19.19
N VAL A 112 -15.15 3.65 20.10
CA VAL A 112 -16.59 3.49 19.81
C VAL A 112 -17.34 4.73 20.28
N GLU A 113 -17.97 5.43 19.35
CA GLU A 113 -18.72 6.67 19.60
C GLU A 113 -20.14 6.59 19.03
N PHE A 114 -20.98 7.55 19.41
CA PHE A 114 -22.30 7.71 18.82
C PHE A 114 -22.48 9.13 18.26
N ARG A 115 -23.29 9.24 17.19
CA ARG A 115 -23.77 10.46 16.54
C ARG A 115 -25.29 10.40 16.44
N VAL A 116 -25.94 11.54 16.61
CA VAL A 116 -27.37 11.72 16.31
C VAL A 116 -27.48 12.74 15.18
N ILE A 117 -28.16 12.35 14.10
CA ILE A 117 -28.27 13.16 12.87
C ILE A 117 -29.72 13.57 12.65
N PHE A 118 -29.92 14.88 12.51
CA PHE A 118 -31.19 15.53 12.25
C PHE A 118 -31.19 16.14 10.84
N PRO A 119 -31.48 15.36 9.78
CA PRO A 119 -31.25 15.79 8.40
C PRO A 119 -32.12 16.97 7.92
N LYS A 120 -33.23 17.28 8.61
CA LYS A 120 -34.14 18.38 8.27
C LYS A 120 -33.91 19.66 9.07
N LEU A 121 -33.28 19.54 10.23
CA LEU A 121 -33.08 20.63 11.16
C LEU A 121 -31.78 21.38 10.85
N THR A 122 -31.79 22.68 11.12
CA THR A 122 -30.69 23.60 10.84
C THR A 122 -29.86 23.89 12.08
N TYR A 123 -28.72 24.57 11.90
CA TYR A 123 -27.96 25.11 13.03
C TYR A 123 -28.74 26.13 13.86
N GLU A 124 -29.69 26.86 13.26
CA GLU A 124 -30.54 27.80 14.00
C GLU A 124 -31.50 27.06 14.94
N ASP A 125 -32.12 25.99 14.45
CA ASP A 125 -32.97 25.11 15.26
C ASP A 125 -32.19 24.52 16.45
N ALA A 126 -30.98 24.03 16.18
CA ALA A 126 -30.06 23.51 17.19
C ALA A 126 -29.69 24.57 18.23
N LYS A 127 -29.33 25.78 17.78
CA LYS A 127 -28.92 26.88 18.66
C LYS A 127 -30.05 27.27 19.60
N LYS A 128 -31.28 27.39 19.09
CA LYS A 128 -32.46 27.68 19.90
C LYS A 128 -32.70 26.59 20.94
N PHE A 129 -32.71 25.33 20.51
CA PHE A 129 -32.97 24.19 21.38
C PHE A 129 -31.96 24.06 22.52
N PHE A 130 -30.65 24.10 22.25
CA PHE A 130 -29.63 23.93 23.29
C PHE A 130 -29.53 25.14 24.24
N LEU A 131 -30.01 26.32 23.82
CA LEU A 131 -30.11 27.50 24.67
C LEU A 131 -31.26 27.37 25.67
N GLU A 132 -32.38 26.80 25.23
CA GLU A 132 -33.55 26.49 26.06
C GLU A 132 -33.32 25.25 26.96
N ASN A 133 -32.52 24.28 26.51
CA ASN A 133 -32.26 23.01 27.19
C ASN A 133 -30.78 22.85 27.60
N LYS A 134 -30.32 23.71 28.53
CA LYS A 134 -28.90 23.77 28.97
C LYS A 134 -28.36 22.44 29.50
N ASN A 135 -29.21 21.61 30.09
CA ASN A 135 -28.88 20.25 30.57
C ASN A 135 -28.44 19.30 29.44
N LEU A 136 -28.81 19.57 28.19
CA LEU A 136 -28.44 18.77 27.02
C LEU A 136 -27.25 19.36 26.24
N SER A 137 -26.66 20.47 26.69
CA SER A 137 -25.56 21.15 25.99
C SER A 137 -24.36 20.25 25.67
N ALA A 138 -24.07 19.25 26.52
CA ALA A 138 -23.00 18.28 26.31
C ALA A 138 -23.20 17.40 25.06
N PHE A 139 -24.44 17.21 24.61
CA PHE A 139 -24.75 16.43 23.40
C PHE A 139 -24.60 17.20 22.10
N LYS A 140 -24.34 18.52 22.17
CA LYS A 140 -24.12 19.36 20.99
C LYS A 140 -22.99 18.82 20.10
N GLN A 141 -21.91 18.32 20.71
CA GLN A 141 -20.78 17.73 19.98
C GLN A 141 -21.13 16.42 19.26
N HIS A 142 -22.18 15.73 19.69
CA HIS A 142 -22.66 14.48 19.11
C HIS A 142 -23.86 14.68 18.16
N SER A 143 -24.32 15.92 17.99
CA SER A 143 -25.50 16.27 17.19
C SER A 143 -25.08 16.85 15.84
N PHE A 144 -25.68 16.36 14.75
CA PHE A 144 -25.41 16.76 13.38
C PHE A 144 -26.70 17.18 12.68
N PHE A 145 -26.62 18.19 11.84
CA PHE A 145 -27.73 18.91 11.23
C PHE A 145 -27.57 18.97 9.72
N LYS A 146 -28.56 19.54 9.04
CA LYS A 146 -28.62 19.63 7.59
C LYS A 146 -27.33 20.18 6.97
N GLU A 147 -26.75 21.23 7.56
CA GLU A 147 -25.55 21.90 7.07
C GLU A 147 -24.29 21.04 7.21
N ASP A 148 -24.24 20.12 8.18
CA ASP A 148 -23.14 19.14 8.32
C ASP A 148 -23.12 18.15 7.16
N LEU A 149 -24.28 17.81 6.61
CA LEU A 149 -24.43 16.85 5.52
C LEU A 149 -24.20 17.46 4.13
N GLN A 150 -23.99 18.79 4.04
CA GLN A 150 -23.89 19.52 2.78
C GLN A 150 -22.45 19.79 2.33
N SER A 151 -21.49 19.87 3.24
CA SER A 151 -20.10 20.18 2.92
C SER A 151 -19.13 19.32 3.73
N LYS A 152 -17.99 18.96 3.11
CA LYS A 152 -16.94 18.20 3.80
C LYS A 152 -16.38 18.96 4.99
N GLU A 153 -16.23 20.28 4.85
CA GLU A 153 -15.69 21.14 5.91
C GLU A 153 -16.54 21.08 7.18
N ASN A 154 -17.87 21.19 7.04
CA ASN A 154 -18.77 21.07 8.18
C ASN A 154 -18.77 19.62 8.73
N PHE A 155 -18.73 18.63 7.84
CA PHE A 155 -18.74 17.22 8.22
C PHE A 155 -17.49 16.77 8.98
N LYS A 156 -16.33 17.45 8.85
CA LYS A 156 -15.08 17.09 9.54
C LYS A 156 -15.26 16.83 11.03
N ARG A 157 -16.11 17.63 11.69
CA ARG A 157 -16.38 17.49 13.14
C ARG A 157 -17.05 16.16 13.51
N PHE A 158 -17.58 15.42 12.54
CA PHE A 158 -18.11 14.07 12.71
C PHE A 158 -17.09 13.12 13.33
N PHE A 159 -15.82 13.27 12.97
CA PHE A 159 -14.73 12.40 13.43
C PHE A 159 -13.99 12.92 14.68
N ASN A 160 -14.43 14.04 15.26
CA ASN A 160 -13.83 14.55 16.49
C ASN A 160 -14.04 13.55 17.63
N SER A 161 -12.94 12.98 18.14
CA SER A 161 -12.97 11.96 19.18
C SER A 161 -12.29 12.42 20.46
N SER A 162 -12.72 11.84 21.59
CA SER A 162 -12.18 12.19 22.92
C SER A 162 -10.84 11.52 23.22
N SER A 163 -10.50 10.42 22.53
CA SER A 163 -9.20 9.73 22.55
C SER A 163 -9.17 8.61 21.49
N PRO A 164 -8.25 8.61 20.52
CA PRO A 164 -8.23 7.58 19.49
C PRO A 164 -7.60 6.28 20.01
N THR A 165 -8.38 5.20 20.05
CA THR A 165 -7.85 3.83 20.17
C THR A 165 -7.84 3.21 18.78
N ILE A 166 -6.64 3.07 18.20
CA ILE A 166 -6.46 2.56 16.84
C ILE A 166 -6.29 1.03 16.91
N PRO A 167 -7.19 0.25 16.29
CA PRO A 167 -7.12 -1.21 16.28
C PRO A 167 -6.01 -1.70 15.34
N ASN A 168 -5.36 -2.83 15.66
CA ASN A 168 -4.57 -3.56 14.67
C ASN A 168 -5.48 -4.29 13.67
N LYS A 169 -4.95 -4.80 12.55
CA LYS A 169 -5.73 -5.51 11.51
C LYS A 169 -6.63 -6.62 12.08
N LYS A 170 -6.10 -7.47 12.97
CA LYS A 170 -6.86 -8.59 13.55
C LYS A 170 -8.02 -8.08 14.40
N ASP A 171 -7.76 -7.09 15.25
CA ASP A 171 -8.75 -6.46 16.10
C ASP A 171 -9.82 -5.75 15.27
N PHE A 172 -9.43 -4.99 14.23
CA PHE A 172 -10.34 -4.29 13.34
C PHE A 172 -11.26 -5.23 12.55
N LEU A 173 -10.71 -6.27 11.93
CA LEU A 173 -11.49 -7.26 11.18
C LEU A 173 -12.45 -8.03 12.09
N LYS A 174 -12.02 -8.34 13.31
CA LYS A 174 -12.84 -9.04 14.28
C LYS A 174 -13.94 -8.13 14.83
N VAL A 175 -13.69 -6.84 15.05
CA VAL A 175 -14.74 -5.83 15.32
C VAL A 175 -15.72 -5.74 14.14
N ALA A 176 -15.25 -5.67 12.90
CA ALA A 176 -16.11 -5.62 11.71
C ALA A 176 -17.06 -6.83 11.69
N SER A 177 -16.56 -8.03 12.04
CA SER A 177 -17.38 -9.24 12.12
C SER A 177 -18.46 -9.22 13.22
N LEU A 178 -18.30 -8.39 14.26
CA LEU A 178 -19.32 -8.20 15.30
C LEU A 178 -20.46 -7.28 14.85
N VAL A 179 -20.21 -6.41 13.86
CA VAL A 179 -21.17 -5.42 13.33
C VAL A 179 -21.90 -5.95 12.09
N ILE A 180 -21.25 -6.84 11.34
CA ILE A 180 -21.73 -7.35 10.06
C ILE A 180 -22.44 -8.71 10.26
N ASN A 181 -23.76 -8.78 9.99
CA ASN A 181 -24.50 -10.04 10.01
C ASN A 181 -24.26 -10.83 8.71
N LYS A 182 -23.60 -11.99 8.84
CA LYS A 182 -23.17 -12.89 7.76
C LYS A 182 -24.31 -13.40 6.86
N GLU A 183 -25.54 -13.50 7.38
CA GLU A 183 -26.68 -14.04 6.63
C GLU A 183 -27.32 -12.99 5.71
N LYS A 184 -27.32 -11.72 6.11
CA LYS A 184 -27.88 -10.61 5.30
C LYS A 184 -27.02 -10.23 4.09
N ILE A 185 -25.73 -10.58 4.08
CA ILE A 185 -24.78 -10.26 3.00
C ILE A 185 -25.02 -11.12 1.74
N LYS A 186 -25.52 -12.36 1.90
CA LYS A 186 -25.70 -13.29 0.78
C LYS A 186 -26.72 -12.82 -0.26
N ASP A 187 -27.69 -12.01 0.18
CA ASP A 187 -28.80 -11.53 -0.66
C ASP A 187 -28.71 -10.03 -0.98
N SER A 188 -27.69 -9.32 -0.48
CA SER A 188 -27.50 -7.88 -0.72
C SER A 188 -26.24 -7.63 -1.53
N GLU A 189 -26.36 -7.62 -2.87
CA GLU A 189 -25.29 -7.12 -3.77
C GLU A 189 -24.96 -5.63 -3.51
N ASP A 190 -25.84 -4.91 -2.79
CA ASP A 190 -25.63 -3.55 -2.33
C ASP A 190 -25.42 -3.53 -0.80
N LYS A 191 -24.24 -3.09 -0.32
CA LYS A 191 -24.01 -2.26 0.90
C LYS A 191 -22.79 -2.58 1.78
N VAL A 192 -21.87 -3.46 1.40
CA VAL A 192 -20.59 -3.56 2.12
C VAL A 192 -19.46 -3.49 1.10
N ILE A 193 -18.74 -2.36 1.10
CA ILE A 193 -17.52 -2.19 0.30
C ILE A 193 -16.35 -2.34 1.27
N PRO A 194 -15.78 -3.54 1.44
CA PRO A 194 -14.46 -3.68 2.05
C PRO A 194 -13.42 -3.39 0.98
N ILE A 195 -12.66 -2.32 1.15
CA ILE A 195 -11.38 -2.19 0.48
C ILE A 195 -10.43 -1.84 1.61
N ILE A 196 -9.76 -2.86 2.17
CA ILE A 196 -8.54 -2.58 2.92
C ILE A 196 -7.41 -2.73 1.92
N SER A 197 -6.87 -1.62 1.44
CA SER A 197 -5.70 -1.67 0.57
C SER A 197 -4.46 -2.09 1.36
N ASN A 198 -3.45 -2.59 0.65
CA ASN A 198 -2.16 -2.95 1.22
C ASN A 198 -1.51 -1.78 2.00
N ASP A 199 -1.70 -0.55 1.51
CA ASP A 199 -1.17 0.67 2.12
C ASP A 199 -1.86 1.00 3.46
N GLU A 200 -3.12 0.60 3.62
CA GLU A 200 -3.85 0.77 4.87
C GLU A 200 -3.46 -0.25 5.92
N ILE A 201 -3.13 -1.49 5.52
CA ILE A 201 -2.60 -2.49 6.45
C ILE A 201 -1.36 -1.95 7.16
N LEU A 202 -0.51 -1.21 6.45
CA LEU A 202 0.62 -0.50 7.03
C LEU A 202 0.17 0.64 7.95
N TYR A 203 -0.87 1.41 7.58
CA TYR A 203 -1.42 2.45 8.43
C TYR A 203 -1.93 1.92 9.78
N PHE A 204 -2.48 0.71 9.78
CA PHE A 204 -2.90 0.00 11.00
C PHE A 204 -1.72 -0.51 11.84
N ASP A 205 -0.50 -0.58 11.30
CA ASP A 205 0.69 -0.81 12.10
C ASP A 205 1.26 0.52 12.61
N HIS A 206 0.62 1.02 13.67
CA HIS A 206 1.06 2.21 14.38
C HIS A 206 2.54 2.13 14.78
N LYS A 207 3.07 0.96 15.14
CA LYS A 207 4.49 0.83 15.52
C LYS A 207 5.42 1.12 14.33
N GLN A 208 5.00 0.73 13.13
CA GLN A 208 5.79 0.94 11.92
C GLN A 208 5.69 2.38 11.42
N LEU A 209 4.51 3.01 11.43
CA LEU A 209 4.36 4.43 11.08
C LEU A 209 5.07 5.36 12.06
N THR A 210 5.06 5.02 13.34
CA THR A 210 5.69 5.82 14.40
C THR A 210 7.18 5.54 14.59
N VAL A 211 7.82 4.81 13.66
CA VAL A 211 9.26 4.48 13.75
C VAL A 211 10.15 5.74 13.77
N LEU A 212 9.66 6.83 13.19
CA LEU A 212 10.30 8.14 13.20
C LEU A 212 9.79 9.08 14.31
N ASN A 213 8.82 8.66 15.14
CA ASN A 213 8.40 9.45 16.29
C ASN A 213 9.56 9.60 17.28
N GLY A 214 9.73 10.81 17.82
CA GLY A 214 10.87 11.14 18.69
C GLY A 214 12.22 11.15 17.95
N TYR A 215 12.22 11.31 16.63
CA TYR A 215 13.41 11.78 15.94
C TYR A 215 13.65 13.24 16.31
N THR A 216 14.80 13.51 16.91
CA THR A 216 15.19 14.81 17.48
C THR A 216 16.28 15.47 16.65
N ASP A 217 17.34 14.73 16.34
CA ASP A 217 18.56 15.25 15.73
C ASP A 217 19.46 14.15 15.12
N GLY A 218 20.37 14.57 14.24
CA GLY A 218 21.41 13.76 13.62
C GLY A 218 20.88 12.82 12.54
N PHE A 219 21.61 11.76 12.21
CA PHE A 219 21.16 10.81 11.20
C PHE A 219 20.35 9.65 11.77
N ARG A 220 19.39 9.16 10.97
CA ARG A 220 18.64 7.93 11.24
C ARG A 220 18.64 7.03 10.01
N ILE A 221 18.81 5.73 10.24
CA ILE A 221 18.79 4.71 9.19
C ILE A 221 17.53 3.89 9.38
N ILE A 222 16.65 3.88 8.39
CA ILE A 222 15.45 3.05 8.34
C ILE A 222 15.73 1.90 7.37
N ARG A 223 16.07 0.74 7.93
CA ARG A 223 16.38 -0.47 7.18
C ARG A 223 15.13 -1.33 7.07
N GLY A 224 14.80 -1.76 5.87
CA GLY A 224 13.69 -2.67 5.64
C GLY A 224 13.75 -3.30 4.27
N VAL A 225 13.40 -4.58 4.21
CA VAL A 225 13.28 -5.35 2.95
C VAL A 225 12.14 -4.84 2.05
N ALA A 226 12.01 -5.36 0.84
CA ALA A 226 11.02 -4.95 -0.14
C ALA A 226 9.60 -5.06 0.43
N GLY A 227 8.79 -4.01 0.22
CA GLY A 227 7.40 -3.99 0.70
C GLY A 227 7.21 -3.71 2.19
N THR A 228 8.24 -3.26 2.91
CA THR A 228 8.12 -2.80 4.30
C THR A 228 7.63 -1.35 4.45
N GLY A 229 7.11 -0.72 3.39
CA GLY A 229 6.48 0.61 3.54
C GLY A 229 7.44 1.77 3.81
N LYS A 230 8.73 1.66 3.42
CA LYS A 230 9.74 2.73 3.57
C LYS A 230 9.25 4.07 3.02
N THR A 231 8.76 4.10 1.78
CA THR A 231 8.25 5.30 1.11
C THR A 231 6.99 5.87 1.79
N ILE A 232 6.14 5.03 2.40
CA ILE A 232 4.96 5.48 3.16
C ILE A 232 5.38 6.09 4.50
N ILE A 233 6.35 5.50 5.19
CA ILE A 233 6.91 6.08 6.42
C ILE A 233 7.56 7.44 6.12
N LEU A 234 8.29 7.55 5.00
CA LEU A 234 8.85 8.81 4.52
C LEU A 234 7.75 9.87 4.34
N SER A 235 6.68 9.53 3.61
CA SER A 235 5.61 10.51 3.35
C SER A 235 4.83 10.88 4.60
N HIS A 236 4.58 9.92 5.49
CA HIS A 236 3.94 10.15 6.78
C HIS A 236 4.75 11.08 7.67
N PHE A 237 6.08 10.89 7.73
CA PHE A 237 6.97 11.76 8.52
C PHE A 237 6.91 13.22 8.04
N ILE A 238 7.02 13.44 6.73
CA ILE A 238 6.96 14.79 6.15
C ILE A 238 5.60 15.42 6.43
N ASN A 239 4.49 14.70 6.18
CA ASN A 239 3.15 15.22 6.43
C ASN A 239 2.93 15.58 7.90
N ASN A 240 3.41 14.76 8.85
CA ASN A 240 3.29 15.07 10.27
C ASN A 240 4.06 16.33 10.65
N LYS A 241 5.25 16.53 10.11
CA LYS A 241 6.07 17.72 10.39
C LYS A 241 5.45 18.99 9.82
N VAL A 242 5.08 18.92 8.55
CA VAL A 242 4.47 20.03 7.81
C VAL A 242 3.13 20.46 8.42
N ASN A 243 2.26 19.51 8.81
CA ASN A 243 0.94 19.82 9.33
C ASN A 243 0.93 20.27 10.80
N ASN A 244 2.03 20.07 11.54
CA ASN A 244 2.15 20.51 12.93
C ASN A 244 2.59 21.99 13.07
N GLY A 245 2.67 22.74 11.96
CA GLY A 245 2.90 24.18 11.96
C GLY A 245 4.38 24.60 11.93
N GLU A 246 5.32 23.67 11.76
CA GLU A 246 6.73 23.97 11.56
C GLU A 246 7.00 24.15 10.04
N VAL A 247 7.49 25.33 9.62
CA VAL A 247 7.85 25.61 8.21
C VAL A 247 9.23 25.01 7.90
N GLU A 248 9.34 23.69 8.03
CA GLU A 248 10.57 22.95 7.76
C GLU A 248 10.77 22.77 6.25
N LYS A 249 12.03 22.84 5.82
CA LYS A 249 12.46 22.66 4.44
C LYS A 249 13.10 21.30 4.24
N PHE A 250 12.54 20.53 3.32
CA PHE A 250 12.95 19.17 3.01
C PHE A 250 13.67 19.11 1.68
N LEU A 251 14.78 18.36 1.64
CA LEU A 251 15.41 17.87 0.42
C LEU A 251 15.30 16.35 0.38
N ILE A 252 14.56 15.82 -0.60
CA ILE A 252 14.36 14.39 -0.81
C ILE A 252 15.07 13.95 -2.10
N LEU A 253 15.94 12.96 -1.99
CA LEU A 253 16.56 12.30 -3.14
C LEU A 253 16.04 10.88 -3.32
N CYS A 254 15.62 10.59 -4.55
CA CYS A 254 15.20 9.25 -4.98
C CYS A 254 16.08 8.75 -6.12
N PHE A 255 16.32 7.45 -6.21
CA PHE A 255 17.15 6.90 -7.28
C PHE A 255 16.54 7.08 -8.67
N ASN A 256 15.24 6.86 -8.83
CA ASN A 256 14.57 6.89 -10.13
C ASN A 256 13.52 8.01 -10.24
N LYS A 257 13.24 8.43 -11.47
CA LYS A 257 12.28 9.51 -11.76
C LYS A 257 10.84 9.17 -11.35
N ARG A 258 10.44 7.90 -11.42
CA ARG A 258 9.06 7.51 -11.07
C ARG A 258 8.76 7.63 -9.58
N LEU A 259 9.74 7.32 -8.72
CA LEU A 259 9.64 7.55 -7.27
C LEU A 259 9.49 9.05 -6.99
N VAL A 260 10.21 9.90 -7.73
CA VAL A 260 10.05 11.36 -7.66
C VAL A 260 8.64 11.76 -8.05
N ASP A 261 8.13 11.27 -9.19
CA ASP A 261 6.79 11.59 -9.68
C ASP A 261 5.70 11.12 -8.68
N ASN A 262 5.83 9.91 -8.13
CA ASN A 262 4.92 9.35 -7.12
C ASN A 262 4.94 10.14 -5.81
N LEU A 263 6.12 10.53 -5.31
CA LEU A 263 6.18 11.36 -4.10
C LEU A 263 5.65 12.77 -4.36
N ASN A 264 5.90 13.34 -5.55
CA ASN A 264 5.36 14.65 -5.89
C ASN A 264 3.82 14.66 -5.91
N SER A 265 3.17 13.60 -6.41
CA SER A 265 1.71 13.51 -6.40
C SER A 265 1.15 13.39 -4.98
N ILE A 266 1.83 12.69 -4.06
CA ILE A 266 1.41 12.60 -2.64
C ILE A 266 1.33 13.98 -1.98
N PHE A 267 2.20 14.92 -2.36
CA PHE A 267 2.26 16.25 -1.76
C PHE A 267 1.67 17.37 -2.63
N GLU A 268 1.05 17.05 -3.77
CA GLU A 268 0.61 18.04 -4.77
C GLU A 268 -0.37 19.06 -4.18
N GLU A 269 -1.29 18.61 -3.33
CA GLU A 269 -2.30 19.44 -2.67
C GLU A 269 -1.84 19.97 -1.29
N ASN A 270 -0.58 19.72 -0.88
CA ASN A 270 -0.09 20.17 0.42
C ASN A 270 0.20 21.69 0.40
N GLU A 271 -0.34 22.44 1.38
CA GLU A 271 -0.17 23.89 1.48
C GLU A 271 1.30 24.33 1.55
N HIS A 272 2.18 23.46 2.08
CA HIS A 272 3.61 23.70 2.18
C HIS A 272 4.43 22.95 1.12
N LYS A 273 3.83 22.56 -0.01
CA LYS A 273 4.56 21.88 -1.11
C LYS A 273 5.83 22.61 -1.54
N SER A 274 5.86 23.94 -1.45
CA SER A 274 7.03 24.77 -1.75
C SER A 274 8.24 24.53 -0.84
N SER A 275 8.06 23.97 0.36
CA SER A 275 9.15 23.59 1.26
C SER A 275 9.65 22.16 1.02
N ILE A 276 9.02 21.38 0.12
CA ILE A 276 9.31 19.97 -0.14
C ILE A 276 9.96 19.81 -1.52
N ASN A 277 11.30 19.78 -1.54
CA ASN A 277 12.10 19.62 -2.76
C ASN A 277 12.39 18.14 -3.02
N ILE A 278 11.90 17.58 -4.13
CA ILE A 278 12.03 16.15 -4.45
C ILE A 278 12.71 16.01 -5.81
N HIS A 279 13.86 15.34 -5.83
CA HIS A 279 14.67 15.20 -7.03
C HIS A 279 15.25 13.79 -7.18
N SER A 280 15.52 13.41 -8.42
CA SER A 280 16.49 12.33 -8.65
C SER A 280 17.90 12.87 -8.46
N LEU A 281 18.88 11.98 -8.20
CA LEU A 281 20.28 12.40 -8.03
C LEU A 281 20.75 13.31 -9.18
N PHE A 282 20.58 12.87 -10.43
CA PHE A 282 21.04 13.63 -11.59
C PHE A 282 20.27 14.95 -11.78
N ALA A 283 18.97 14.97 -11.45
CA ALA A 283 18.20 16.22 -11.49
C ALA A 283 18.72 17.21 -10.44
N PHE A 284 19.08 16.73 -9.25
CA PHE A 284 19.67 17.56 -8.20
C PHE A 284 21.07 18.04 -8.57
N LEU A 285 21.93 17.18 -9.13
CA LEU A 285 23.25 17.58 -9.63
C LEU A 285 23.14 18.69 -10.69
N ASN A 286 22.15 18.61 -11.59
CA ASN A 286 21.89 19.67 -12.55
C ASN A 286 21.38 20.96 -11.87
N LEU A 287 20.51 20.84 -10.87
CA LEU A 287 19.98 21.97 -10.10
C LEU A 287 21.10 22.77 -9.42
N ILE A 288 22.05 22.09 -8.79
CA ILE A 288 23.20 22.71 -8.12
C ILE A 288 24.32 23.10 -9.11
N LYS A 289 24.12 22.89 -10.41
CA LYS A 289 25.10 23.19 -11.47
C LYS A 289 26.44 22.46 -11.28
N PHE A 290 26.37 21.17 -10.99
CA PHE A 290 27.53 20.29 -10.88
C PHE A 290 28.30 20.23 -12.21
N ASP A 291 29.62 20.46 -12.16
CA ASP A 291 30.46 20.52 -13.34
C ASP A 291 30.91 19.12 -13.80
N TYR A 292 30.13 18.52 -14.70
CA TYR A 292 30.45 17.24 -15.32
C TYR A 292 31.67 17.30 -16.25
N GLU A 293 31.94 18.46 -16.88
CA GLU A 293 33.06 18.60 -17.83
C GLU A 293 34.40 18.60 -17.09
N LYS A 294 34.48 19.26 -15.93
CA LYS A 294 35.64 19.21 -15.02
C LYS A 294 36.04 17.77 -14.63
N LEU A 295 35.08 16.86 -14.66
CA LEU A 295 35.24 15.44 -14.31
C LEU A 295 35.45 14.53 -15.52
N ASN A 296 35.56 15.10 -16.73
CA ASN A 296 35.60 14.36 -17.99
C ASN A 296 34.38 13.42 -18.19
N ILE A 297 33.24 13.73 -17.57
CA ILE A 297 32.00 12.97 -17.77
C ILE A 297 31.33 13.49 -19.04
N LYS A 298 31.23 12.62 -20.04
CA LYS A 298 30.61 12.90 -21.33
C LYS A 298 29.25 12.23 -21.45
N SER A 299 28.55 12.52 -22.55
CA SER A 299 27.21 11.98 -22.84
C SER A 299 27.20 10.44 -22.92
N GLU A 300 28.28 9.87 -23.45
CA GLU A 300 28.51 8.45 -23.70
C GLU A 300 29.08 7.70 -22.49
N THR A 301 29.50 8.41 -21.44
CA THR A 301 30.00 7.78 -20.21
C THR A 301 28.90 6.92 -19.60
N SER A 302 29.22 5.65 -19.36
CA SER A 302 28.27 4.69 -18.80
C SER A 302 27.89 5.08 -17.37
N PHE A 303 26.73 4.61 -16.88
CA PHE A 303 26.31 4.84 -15.50
C PHE A 303 27.32 4.29 -14.49
N GLU A 304 27.87 3.09 -14.75
CA GLU A 304 28.88 2.49 -13.89
C GLU A 304 30.12 3.37 -13.78
N GLU A 305 30.59 3.92 -14.91
CA GLU A 305 31.76 4.79 -14.92
C GLU A 305 31.47 6.12 -14.22
N LYS A 306 30.28 6.71 -14.40
CA LYS A 306 29.86 7.91 -13.67
C LYS A 306 29.91 7.70 -12.15
N TYR A 307 29.38 6.57 -11.67
CA TYR A 307 29.38 6.26 -10.24
C TYR A 307 30.78 6.04 -9.68
N LYS A 308 31.70 5.45 -10.46
CA LYS A 308 33.12 5.36 -10.08
C LYS A 308 33.75 6.75 -9.97
N ILE A 309 33.48 7.63 -10.94
CA ILE A 309 34.00 9.00 -10.95
C ILE A 309 33.44 9.81 -9.76
N PHE A 310 32.17 9.62 -9.38
CA PHE A 310 31.55 10.32 -8.26
C PHE A 310 32.23 10.07 -6.90
N GLU A 311 32.98 8.97 -6.75
CA GLU A 311 33.76 8.68 -5.54
C GLU A 311 35.20 9.23 -5.58
N SER A 312 35.61 9.89 -6.67
CA SER A 312 36.93 10.54 -6.81
C SER A 312 37.03 11.82 -5.97
N ASP A 313 38.26 12.22 -5.58
CA ASP A 313 38.46 13.45 -4.80
C ASP A 313 37.92 14.69 -5.51
N ILE A 314 38.17 14.80 -6.81
CA ILE A 314 37.71 15.92 -7.64
C ILE A 314 36.18 16.02 -7.63
N ALA A 315 35.47 14.88 -7.72
CA ALA A 315 34.00 14.87 -7.73
C ALA A 315 33.42 15.25 -6.37
N LEU A 316 34.02 14.74 -5.29
CA LEU A 316 33.58 15.03 -3.93
C LEU A 316 33.82 16.50 -3.56
N GLU A 317 34.96 17.07 -3.95
CA GLU A 317 35.26 18.49 -3.79
C GLU A 317 34.27 19.36 -4.58
N GLU A 318 34.05 19.05 -5.85
CA GLU A 318 33.08 19.75 -6.70
C GLU A 318 31.66 19.69 -6.10
N PHE A 319 31.22 18.50 -5.68
CA PHE A 319 29.90 18.32 -5.08
C PHE A 319 29.76 19.10 -3.77
N SER A 320 30.78 19.05 -2.91
CA SER A 320 30.80 19.78 -1.64
C SER A 320 30.68 21.30 -1.86
N LEU A 321 31.46 21.86 -2.80
CA LEU A 321 31.41 23.28 -3.13
C LEU A 321 30.03 23.69 -3.66
N LYS A 322 29.48 22.94 -4.63
CA LYS A 322 28.17 23.25 -5.23
C LYS A 322 27.02 23.10 -4.25
N LEU A 323 27.08 22.08 -3.38
CA LEU A 323 26.09 21.91 -2.33
C LEU A 323 26.13 23.07 -1.33
N GLN A 324 27.32 23.52 -0.91
CA GLN A 324 27.46 24.67 -0.01
C GLN A 324 26.93 25.97 -0.63
N GLU A 325 27.18 26.21 -1.93
CA GLU A 325 26.63 27.34 -2.66
C GLU A 325 25.09 27.29 -2.71
N TYR A 326 24.53 26.11 -2.97
CA TYR A 326 23.09 25.88 -3.00
C TYR A 326 22.45 26.13 -1.63
N LEU A 327 23.01 25.56 -0.56
CA LEU A 327 22.46 25.65 0.81
C LEU A 327 22.46 27.07 1.39
N LYS A 328 23.37 27.95 0.94
CA LYS A 328 23.38 29.37 1.34
C LYS A 328 22.11 30.13 0.92
N THR A 329 21.51 29.74 -0.20
CA THR A 329 20.29 30.39 -0.74
C THR A 329 19.04 29.54 -0.52
N ASN A 330 19.22 28.24 -0.31
CA ASN A 330 18.16 27.26 -0.08
C ASN A 330 18.48 26.47 1.19
N PRO A 331 18.27 27.05 2.39
CA PRO A 331 18.50 26.33 3.63
C PRO A 331 17.58 25.10 3.68
N ILE A 332 18.11 23.98 4.17
CA ILE A 332 17.41 22.70 4.28
C ILE A 332 17.52 22.26 5.73
N ASP A 333 16.39 21.95 6.34
CA ASP A 333 16.32 21.46 7.71
C ASP A 333 16.46 19.93 7.73
N TYR A 334 15.83 19.23 6.78
CA TYR A 334 15.90 17.77 6.70
C TYR A 334 16.30 17.28 5.33
N PHE A 335 17.26 16.36 5.31
CA PHE A 335 17.55 15.55 4.15
C PHE A 335 16.95 14.15 4.29
N ILE A 336 16.30 13.66 3.25
CA ILE A 336 15.75 12.31 3.24
C ILE A 336 16.15 11.61 1.93
N CYS A 337 16.63 10.38 2.02
CA CYS A 337 16.97 9.58 0.85
C CYS A 337 16.20 8.28 0.83
N ASP A 338 15.45 8.03 -0.25
CA ASP A 338 14.84 6.73 -0.54
C ASP A 338 15.72 5.94 -1.53
N GLU A 339 15.75 4.62 -1.35
CA GLU A 339 16.67 3.71 -2.06
C GLU A 339 18.15 4.12 -1.92
N THR A 340 18.56 4.45 -0.68
CA THR A 340 19.90 5.00 -0.37
C THR A 340 21.03 4.14 -0.93
N GLN A 341 20.87 2.81 -1.00
CA GLN A 341 21.90 1.91 -1.51
C GLN A 341 22.31 2.19 -2.97
N ASP A 342 21.48 2.89 -3.74
CA ASP A 342 21.75 3.23 -5.13
C ASP A 342 22.34 4.63 -5.33
N MET A 343 22.72 5.32 -4.25
CA MET A 343 23.38 6.62 -4.29
C MET A 343 24.91 6.50 -4.15
N PRO A 344 25.70 7.47 -4.63
CA PRO A 344 27.12 7.59 -4.31
C PRO A 344 27.31 7.86 -2.82
N ALA A 345 28.11 7.03 -2.16
CA ALA A 345 28.27 7.06 -0.72
C ALA A 345 28.97 8.35 -0.26
N GLY A 346 29.98 8.81 -0.99
CA GLY A 346 30.68 10.06 -0.71
C GLY A 346 29.75 11.28 -0.78
N PHE A 347 28.84 11.34 -1.78
CA PHE A 347 27.86 12.42 -1.87
C PHE A 347 26.88 12.40 -0.69
N MET A 348 26.35 11.22 -0.33
CA MET A 348 25.46 11.11 0.83
C MET A 348 26.17 11.50 2.12
N ARG A 349 27.46 11.18 2.26
CA ARG A 349 28.25 11.60 3.41
C ARG A 349 28.44 13.11 3.47
N ILE A 350 28.74 13.76 2.34
CA ILE A 350 28.87 15.22 2.26
C ILE A 350 27.56 15.91 2.63
N ILE A 351 26.42 15.42 2.14
CA ILE A 351 25.10 15.96 2.49
C ILE A 351 24.90 15.89 4.01
N TYR A 352 25.18 14.73 4.62
CA TYR A 352 25.10 14.59 6.07
C TYR A 352 26.02 15.58 6.80
N GLU A 353 27.25 15.81 6.32
CA GLU A 353 28.15 16.76 6.98
C GLU A 353 27.64 18.20 6.96
N GLN A 354 26.86 18.59 5.95
CA GLN A 354 26.32 19.95 5.80
C GLN A 354 24.97 20.13 6.51
N ILE A 355 24.08 19.14 6.45
CA ILE A 355 22.70 19.25 6.95
C ILE A 355 22.53 18.65 8.35
N LYS A 356 23.31 17.61 8.69
CA LYS A 356 23.27 16.82 9.94
C LYS A 356 21.98 16.01 10.15
N ASP A 357 20.82 16.61 9.97
CA ASP A 357 19.52 15.96 10.13
C ASP A 357 19.11 15.20 8.87
N CYS A 358 19.48 13.91 8.83
CA CYS A 358 19.38 13.07 7.64
C CYS A 358 18.69 11.73 7.92
N ILE A 359 17.71 11.36 7.09
CA ILE A 359 17.02 10.07 7.19
C ILE A 359 17.33 9.25 5.93
N PHE A 360 17.94 8.08 6.13
CA PHE A 360 18.32 7.17 5.06
C PHE A 360 17.42 5.93 5.07
N PHE A 361 16.58 5.78 4.06
CA PHE A 361 15.81 4.57 3.82
C PHE A 361 16.62 3.64 2.92
N ILE A 362 16.86 2.41 3.40
CA ILE A 362 17.75 1.46 2.73
C ILE A 362 17.20 0.04 2.70
N ASP A 363 17.48 -0.64 1.59
CA ASP A 363 17.32 -2.08 1.41
C ASP A 363 18.56 -2.66 0.70
N GLU A 364 19.53 -3.12 1.49
CA GLU A 364 20.79 -3.66 0.96
C GLU A 364 20.59 -4.92 0.08
N ALA A 365 19.50 -5.65 0.30
CA ALA A 365 19.11 -6.81 -0.51
C ALA A 365 18.58 -6.41 -1.89
N GLN A 366 18.16 -5.15 -2.08
CA GLN A 366 17.76 -4.63 -3.39
C GLN A 366 18.92 -4.08 -4.22
N LYS A 367 20.18 -4.28 -3.84
CA LYS A 367 21.32 -3.97 -4.72
C LYS A 367 21.15 -4.70 -6.06
N PHE A 368 20.86 -3.93 -7.11
CA PHE A 368 20.49 -4.44 -8.43
C PHE A 368 21.52 -4.11 -9.51
N TYR A 369 22.37 -3.12 -9.25
CA TYR A 369 23.47 -2.73 -10.11
C TYR A 369 24.79 -2.95 -9.39
N SER A 370 25.83 -3.33 -10.14
CA SER A 370 27.17 -3.62 -9.60
C SER A 370 27.78 -2.40 -8.88
N TYR A 371 27.54 -1.20 -9.43
CA TYR A 371 28.03 0.07 -8.92
C TYR A 371 27.30 0.60 -7.67
N SER A 372 26.12 0.07 -7.34
CA SER A 372 25.41 0.47 -6.11
C SER A 372 26.18 0.02 -4.87
N MET A 373 26.07 0.75 -3.77
CA MET A 373 26.80 0.41 -2.53
C MET A 373 26.31 -0.95 -1.98
N ASN A 374 27.20 -1.67 -1.31
CA ASN A 374 26.84 -2.96 -0.72
C ASN A 374 25.99 -2.80 0.54
N ASP A 375 26.32 -1.80 1.34
CA ASP A 375 25.64 -1.51 2.59
C ASP A 375 25.88 -0.08 3.08
N ILE A 376 25.05 0.35 4.03
CA ILE A 376 25.03 1.73 4.55
C ILE A 376 26.36 2.19 5.17
N SER A 377 27.24 1.26 5.59
CA SER A 377 28.52 1.62 6.21
C SER A 377 29.46 2.35 5.24
N TYR A 378 29.24 2.23 3.93
CA TYR A 378 29.99 2.96 2.92
C TYR A 378 29.85 4.48 3.08
N ILE A 379 28.74 4.96 3.65
CA ILE A 379 28.51 6.38 3.96
C ILE A 379 29.20 6.76 5.28
N PHE A 380 28.95 5.99 6.34
CA PHE A 380 29.33 6.36 7.71
C PHE A 380 30.78 6.01 8.07
N HIS A 381 31.38 5.05 7.36
CA HIS A 381 32.79 4.66 7.46
C HIS A 381 33.57 4.98 6.18
N HIS A 382 33.07 5.92 5.37
CA HIS A 382 33.74 6.34 4.15
C HIS A 382 35.20 6.74 4.45
N PRO A 383 36.21 6.24 3.70
CA PRO A 383 37.62 6.37 4.06
C PRO A 383 38.14 7.81 4.12
N LYS A 384 37.45 8.73 3.46
CA LYS A 384 37.80 10.16 3.40
C LYS A 384 37.18 11.02 4.51
N PHE A 385 36.40 10.41 5.41
CA PHE A 385 35.72 11.12 6.49
C PHE A 385 35.96 10.40 7.82
N GLU A 386 35.75 11.12 8.92
CA GLU A 386 35.77 10.50 10.25
C GLU A 386 34.67 9.44 10.37
N LYS A 387 34.99 8.30 10.97
CA LYS A 387 34.02 7.21 11.15
C LYS A 387 32.93 7.65 12.14
N LEU A 388 31.68 7.42 11.77
CA LEU A 388 30.53 7.70 12.62
C LEU A 388 29.90 6.42 13.13
N SER A 389 29.62 6.37 14.43
CA SER A 389 28.88 5.26 15.03
C SER A 389 27.42 5.27 14.58
N MET A 390 26.96 4.13 14.08
CA MET A 390 25.55 3.90 13.74
C MET A 390 24.75 3.29 14.91
N GLN A 391 25.39 3.03 16.05
CA GLN A 391 24.74 2.38 17.19
C GLN A 391 23.57 3.25 17.71
N GLY A 392 22.40 2.62 17.89
CA GLY A 392 21.18 3.32 18.32
C GLY A 392 20.49 4.16 17.23
N ARG A 393 21.10 4.30 16.05
CA ARG A 393 20.58 5.14 14.94
C ARG A 393 19.86 4.33 13.86
N VAL A 394 19.84 3.01 13.96
CA VAL A 394 19.18 2.10 13.02
C VAL A 394 17.83 1.66 13.56
N LYS A 395 16.79 1.74 12.74
CA LYS A 395 15.47 1.13 12.98
C LYS A 395 15.19 0.10 11.89
N ASN A 396 14.83 -1.10 12.32
CA ASN A 396 14.61 -2.24 11.44
C ASN A 396 13.10 -2.48 11.24
N LEU A 397 12.65 -2.46 9.99
CA LEU A 397 11.28 -2.78 9.59
C LEU A 397 11.22 -4.24 9.19
N LYS A 398 10.25 -5.00 9.72
CA LYS A 398 10.17 -6.46 9.50
C LYS A 398 8.87 -6.91 8.86
N ASN A 399 7.85 -6.06 8.80
CA ASN A 399 6.54 -6.43 8.28
C ASN A 399 6.44 -6.05 6.81
N VAL A 400 6.10 -7.03 5.96
CA VAL A 400 5.93 -6.87 4.51
C VAL A 400 4.44 -6.73 4.21
N TYR A 401 4.07 -5.61 3.59
CA TYR A 401 2.69 -5.19 3.32
C TYR A 401 2.33 -5.09 1.85
N ARG A 402 3.27 -5.37 0.95
CA ARG A 402 3.11 -5.05 -0.48
C ARG A 402 3.12 -6.28 -1.38
N THR A 403 4.09 -7.18 -1.15
CA THR A 403 4.25 -8.40 -1.93
C THR A 403 3.50 -9.54 -1.23
N PRO A 404 2.67 -10.31 -1.96
CA PRO A 404 1.93 -11.42 -1.38
C PRO A 404 2.83 -12.44 -0.69
N SER A 405 2.31 -13.10 0.35
CA SER A 405 3.12 -13.89 1.29
C SER A 405 3.93 -14.99 0.62
N ASN A 406 3.32 -15.82 -0.23
CA ASN A 406 4.01 -16.87 -1.00
C ASN A 406 5.06 -16.31 -1.97
N ILE A 407 4.78 -15.22 -2.69
CA ILE A 407 5.73 -14.58 -3.62
C ILE A 407 6.93 -14.04 -2.83
N ALA A 408 6.68 -13.37 -1.71
CA ALA A 408 7.73 -12.85 -0.85
C ALA A 408 8.59 -14.00 -0.29
N LYS A 409 7.98 -15.04 0.28
CA LYS A 409 8.69 -16.22 0.80
C LYS A 409 9.54 -16.90 -0.29
N CYS A 410 9.00 -17.06 -1.50
CA CYS A 410 9.74 -17.57 -2.65
C CYS A 410 11.00 -16.73 -2.93
N ALA A 411 10.85 -15.40 -3.01
CA ALA A 411 11.95 -14.49 -3.23
C ALA A 411 12.99 -14.51 -2.10
N PHE A 412 12.56 -14.60 -0.84
CA PHE A 412 13.47 -14.68 0.31
C PHE A 412 14.18 -16.03 0.44
N GLU A 413 13.54 -17.14 0.07
CA GLU A 413 14.20 -18.44 0.02
C GLU A 413 15.30 -18.46 -1.03
N ILE A 414 15.06 -17.85 -2.20
CA ILE A 414 16.09 -17.63 -3.21
C ILE A 414 17.20 -16.72 -2.66
N LEU A 415 16.85 -15.57 -2.10
CA LEU A 415 17.80 -14.60 -1.52
C LEU A 415 18.65 -15.22 -0.40
N SER A 416 18.11 -16.19 0.33
CA SER A 416 18.83 -16.90 1.41
C SER A 416 20.04 -17.69 0.90
N ASN A 417 20.25 -17.81 -0.41
CA ASN A 417 21.48 -18.37 -0.98
C ASN A 417 22.60 -17.32 -1.19
N ASP A 418 22.33 -16.04 -0.99
CA ASP A 418 23.36 -14.99 -0.95
C ASP A 418 24.01 -14.95 0.44
N GLU A 419 25.14 -15.64 0.58
CA GLU A 419 25.86 -15.72 1.87
C GLU A 419 26.28 -14.34 2.38
N ASN A 420 26.65 -13.42 1.48
CA ASN A 420 27.14 -12.10 1.84
C ASN A 420 26.04 -11.26 2.49
N ILE A 421 24.85 -11.19 1.88
CA ILE A 421 23.73 -10.41 2.45
C ILE A 421 23.21 -11.05 3.74
N ASN A 422 23.15 -12.38 3.80
CA ASN A 422 22.74 -13.10 5.01
C ASN A 422 23.67 -12.81 6.19
N GLN A 423 24.98 -12.92 5.97
CA GLN A 423 25.97 -12.63 7.00
C GLN A 423 25.91 -11.16 7.42
N TYR A 424 25.74 -10.24 6.46
CA TYR A 424 25.60 -8.82 6.74
C TYR A 424 24.37 -8.52 7.62
N TYR A 425 23.21 -9.07 7.28
CA TYR A 425 21.99 -8.87 8.07
C TYR A 425 22.02 -9.51 9.46
N LYS A 426 22.76 -10.62 9.62
CA LYS A 426 23.03 -11.19 10.96
C LYS A 426 23.96 -10.29 11.77
N LYS A 427 25.06 -9.84 11.19
CA LYS A 427 26.04 -8.94 11.86
C LYS A 427 25.44 -7.58 12.24
N SER A 428 24.49 -7.09 11.45
CA SER A 428 23.78 -5.83 11.72
C SER A 428 22.53 -5.99 12.60
N TYR A 429 22.31 -7.19 13.17
CA TYR A 429 21.16 -7.52 14.02
C TYR A 429 19.80 -7.29 13.37
N TYR A 430 19.75 -7.29 12.03
CA TYR A 430 18.50 -7.24 11.28
C TYR A 430 17.81 -8.62 11.30
N LEU A 431 18.60 -9.67 11.03
CA LEU A 431 18.18 -11.08 11.17
C LEU A 431 18.82 -11.69 12.40
N LYS A 432 18.05 -12.51 13.13
CA LYS A 432 18.53 -13.36 14.21
C LYS A 432 18.83 -14.77 13.67
N ASP A 433 17.89 -15.32 12.91
CA ASP A 433 17.94 -16.69 12.40
C ASP A 433 18.03 -16.72 10.86
N SER A 434 16.97 -16.29 10.18
CA SER A 434 16.83 -16.33 8.72
C SER A 434 15.74 -15.36 8.24
N PHE A 435 15.75 -15.03 6.95
CA PHE A 435 14.69 -14.21 6.35
C PHE A 435 13.29 -14.77 6.59
N LEU A 436 13.10 -16.08 6.37
CA LEU A 436 11.78 -16.72 6.48
C LEU A 436 11.25 -16.77 7.92
N ASN A 437 12.13 -16.71 8.92
CA ASN A 437 11.75 -16.74 10.34
C ASN A 437 11.58 -15.33 10.93
N ASP A 438 12.43 -14.38 10.52
CA ASP A 438 12.50 -13.05 11.14
C ASP A 438 11.68 -11.97 10.42
N ILE A 439 11.34 -12.18 9.15
CA ILE A 439 10.49 -11.26 8.37
C ILE A 439 9.04 -11.71 8.49
N ASN A 440 8.15 -10.76 8.78
CA ASN A 440 6.74 -11.01 8.95
C ASN A 440 5.99 -10.78 7.64
N PHE A 441 5.39 -11.83 7.10
CA PHE A 441 4.60 -11.79 5.87
C PHE A 441 3.12 -11.56 6.25
N ILE A 442 2.61 -10.35 6.02
CA ILE A 442 1.31 -9.91 6.56
C ILE A 442 0.16 -10.11 5.57
N LEU A 443 0.48 -10.21 4.28
CA LEU A 443 -0.50 -10.34 3.21
C LEU A 443 -0.98 -11.79 3.04
N GLU A 444 -2.08 -11.95 2.32
CA GLU A 444 -2.48 -13.27 1.82
C GLU A 444 -1.54 -13.73 0.70
N ASP A 445 -1.68 -14.99 0.32
CA ASP A 445 -0.93 -15.55 -0.80
C ASP A 445 -1.52 -15.05 -2.13
N GLY A 446 -0.62 -14.70 -3.03
CA GLY A 446 -0.94 -14.34 -4.41
C GLY A 446 -0.85 -15.56 -5.32
N LYS A 447 -0.74 -15.33 -6.63
CA LYS A 447 -0.60 -16.42 -7.61
C LYS A 447 0.78 -16.45 -8.24
N ILE A 448 1.42 -17.62 -8.27
CA ILE A 448 2.66 -17.87 -9.00
C ILE A 448 2.35 -18.89 -10.09
N PHE A 449 2.42 -18.44 -11.34
CA PHE A 449 2.30 -19.28 -12.51
C PHE A 449 3.69 -19.54 -13.08
N LEU A 450 4.01 -20.81 -13.29
CA LEU A 450 5.28 -21.27 -13.84
C LEU A 450 4.99 -22.26 -14.95
N ASP A 451 5.31 -21.88 -16.18
CA ASP A 451 5.10 -22.66 -17.40
C ASP A 451 6.03 -22.15 -18.52
N ASN A 452 5.93 -22.67 -19.74
CA ASN A 452 6.72 -22.23 -20.87
C ASN A 452 5.88 -21.41 -21.87
N TRP A 453 5.95 -20.08 -21.75
CA TRP A 453 5.32 -19.11 -22.66
C TRP A 453 6.35 -18.37 -23.51
N ASN A 454 7.41 -19.06 -23.89
CA ASN A 454 8.49 -18.46 -24.68
C ASN A 454 8.07 -18.22 -26.14
N ASN A 455 6.97 -18.82 -26.61
CA ASN A 455 6.33 -18.50 -27.87
C ASN A 455 5.38 -17.30 -27.72
N PHE A 456 5.32 -16.45 -28.75
CA PHE A 456 4.44 -15.29 -28.79
C PHE A 456 2.95 -15.64 -28.85
N ASP A 457 2.56 -16.78 -29.43
CA ASP A 457 1.15 -17.20 -29.45
C ASP A 457 0.64 -17.49 -28.04
N ASP A 458 1.38 -18.32 -27.27
CA ASP A 458 1.03 -18.66 -25.89
C ASP A 458 1.03 -17.40 -24.98
N LEU A 459 2.02 -16.51 -25.18
CA LEU A 459 2.06 -15.23 -24.48
C LEU A 459 0.83 -14.37 -24.81
N LYS A 460 0.40 -14.33 -26.08
CA LYS A 460 -0.76 -13.54 -26.50
C LYS A 460 -2.02 -14.01 -25.78
N GLU A 461 -2.22 -15.33 -25.62
CA GLU A 461 -3.36 -15.86 -24.88
C GLU A 461 -3.40 -15.41 -23.41
N ILE A 462 -2.23 -15.31 -22.76
CA ILE A 462 -2.15 -14.78 -21.39
C ILE A 462 -2.48 -13.29 -21.38
N LEU A 463 -1.84 -12.51 -22.26
CA LEU A 463 -2.05 -11.06 -22.33
C LEU A 463 -3.53 -10.72 -22.65
N GLU A 464 -4.21 -11.54 -23.45
CA GLU A 464 -5.64 -11.41 -23.75
C GLU A 464 -6.53 -11.55 -22.50
N LYS A 465 -6.13 -12.34 -21.51
CA LYS A 465 -6.90 -12.61 -20.28
C LYS A 465 -6.64 -11.61 -19.15
N LEU A 466 -5.56 -10.82 -19.21
CA LEU A 466 -5.20 -9.87 -18.15
C LEU A 466 -5.94 -8.53 -18.28
N GLU A 467 -6.53 -8.05 -17.20
CA GLU A 467 -7.27 -6.77 -17.17
C GLU A 467 -6.65 -5.74 -16.22
N ASP A 468 -5.69 -6.18 -15.40
CA ASP A 468 -5.02 -5.38 -14.38
C ASP A 468 -3.67 -4.84 -14.86
N GLU A 469 -3.15 -3.82 -14.17
CA GLU A 469 -1.81 -3.29 -14.44
C GLU A 469 -0.77 -4.41 -14.43
N THR A 470 -0.08 -4.55 -15.56
CA THR A 470 0.85 -5.64 -15.84
C THR A 470 2.15 -5.09 -16.38
N ILE A 471 3.27 -5.59 -15.86
CA ILE A 471 4.59 -5.35 -16.45
C ILE A 471 5.13 -6.66 -17.04
N VAL A 472 5.43 -6.65 -18.32
CA VAL A 472 6.12 -7.74 -19.03
C VAL A 472 7.60 -7.44 -19.11
N LEU A 473 8.40 -8.35 -18.54
CA LEU A 473 9.84 -8.27 -18.45
C LEU A 473 10.51 -9.23 -19.42
N THR A 474 11.41 -8.69 -20.23
CA THR A 474 12.19 -9.45 -21.21
C THR A 474 13.67 -9.06 -21.20
N HIS A 475 14.50 -9.78 -21.95
CA HIS A 475 15.95 -9.55 -21.97
C HIS A 475 16.38 -8.43 -22.90
N THR A 476 15.74 -8.33 -24.06
CA THR A 476 16.26 -7.53 -25.17
C THR A 476 15.27 -6.46 -25.61
N LYS A 477 15.80 -5.32 -26.06
CA LYS A 477 14.97 -4.25 -26.65
C LYS A 477 14.15 -4.74 -27.85
N LYS A 478 14.72 -5.64 -28.67
CA LYS A 478 14.00 -6.27 -29.79
C LYS A 478 12.74 -7.03 -29.33
N GLN A 479 12.83 -7.76 -28.22
CA GLN A 479 11.66 -8.43 -27.65
C GLN A 479 10.67 -7.41 -27.06
N VAL A 480 11.17 -6.32 -26.45
CA VAL A 480 10.29 -5.23 -26.00
C VAL A 480 9.45 -4.70 -27.15
N ASP A 481 10.06 -4.40 -28.30
CA ASP A 481 9.37 -3.86 -29.47
C ASP A 481 8.35 -4.85 -30.04
N ALA A 482 8.73 -6.13 -30.15
CA ALA A 482 7.87 -7.20 -30.66
C ALA A 482 6.64 -7.42 -29.76
N ILE A 483 6.84 -7.58 -28.45
CA ILE A 483 5.75 -7.81 -27.51
C ILE A 483 4.90 -6.55 -27.35
N SER A 484 5.51 -5.36 -27.38
CA SER A 484 4.75 -4.11 -27.38
C SER A 484 3.77 -4.07 -28.55
N SER A 485 4.20 -4.52 -29.74
CA SER A 485 3.33 -4.61 -30.93
C SER A 485 2.13 -5.56 -30.71
N ILE A 486 2.34 -6.69 -30.02
CA ILE A 486 1.26 -7.61 -29.62
C ILE A 486 0.30 -6.89 -28.66
N VAL A 487 0.81 -6.22 -27.62
CA VAL A 487 0.00 -5.46 -26.67
C VAL A 487 -0.84 -4.38 -27.37
N LYS A 488 -0.28 -3.68 -28.38
CA LYS A 488 -1.04 -2.70 -29.19
C LYS A 488 -2.18 -3.38 -29.95
N SER A 489 -1.91 -4.53 -30.56
CA SER A 489 -2.92 -5.28 -31.32
C SER A 489 -4.09 -5.73 -30.43
N LEU A 490 -3.83 -5.96 -29.14
CA LEU A 490 -4.82 -6.29 -28.13
C LEU A 490 -5.51 -5.06 -27.51
N LYS A 491 -5.06 -3.85 -27.84
CA LYS A 491 -5.52 -2.57 -27.26
C LYS A 491 -5.39 -2.51 -25.74
N LYS A 492 -4.26 -2.99 -25.21
CA LYS A 492 -3.99 -3.03 -23.75
C LYS A 492 -2.81 -2.16 -23.31
N GLU A 493 -2.38 -1.20 -24.14
CA GLU A 493 -1.22 -0.34 -23.86
C GLU A 493 -1.39 0.53 -22.60
N ASP A 494 -2.63 0.82 -22.22
CA ASP A 494 -2.93 1.67 -21.05
C ASP A 494 -2.54 1.02 -19.73
N PHE A 495 -2.56 -0.32 -19.65
CA PHE A 495 -2.30 -1.06 -18.42
C PHE A 495 -1.26 -2.17 -18.55
N ILE A 496 -0.83 -2.55 -19.76
CA ILE A 496 0.27 -3.49 -19.97
C ILE A 496 1.50 -2.76 -20.50
N LYS A 497 2.57 -2.72 -19.70
CA LYS A 497 3.85 -2.11 -20.06
C LYS A 497 4.89 -3.19 -20.32
N VAL A 498 5.61 -3.09 -21.43
CA VAL A 498 6.69 -4.02 -21.78
C VAL A 498 8.03 -3.33 -21.60
N MET A 499 8.99 -4.00 -20.95
CA MET A 499 10.32 -3.43 -20.73
C MET A 499 11.38 -4.49 -20.53
N THR A 500 12.65 -4.05 -20.54
CA THR A 500 13.75 -4.93 -20.16
C THR A 500 13.77 -5.16 -18.65
N ILE A 501 14.21 -6.34 -18.21
CA ILE A 501 14.36 -6.69 -16.79
C ILE A 501 15.17 -5.63 -16.02
N GLN A 502 16.21 -5.08 -16.65
CA GLN A 502 17.06 -4.07 -16.01
C GLN A 502 16.32 -2.77 -15.65
N SER A 503 15.18 -2.52 -16.27
CA SER A 503 14.37 -1.31 -16.10
C SER A 503 13.31 -1.44 -15.01
N VAL A 504 13.14 -2.63 -14.40
CA VAL A 504 12.05 -2.88 -13.45
C VAL A 504 12.29 -2.30 -12.06
N LYS A 505 13.52 -1.91 -11.72
CA LYS A 505 13.84 -1.47 -10.37
C LYS A 505 13.05 -0.22 -9.98
N GLY A 506 12.40 -0.29 -8.81
CA GLY A 506 11.54 0.77 -8.29
C GLY A 506 10.23 0.94 -9.08
N LEU A 507 9.87 -0.07 -9.90
CA LEU A 507 8.56 -0.23 -10.48
C LEU A 507 7.79 -1.34 -9.77
N GLU A 508 6.49 -1.36 -9.98
CA GLU A 508 5.61 -2.42 -9.52
C GLU A 508 4.34 -2.45 -10.37
N ALA A 509 3.64 -3.57 -10.28
CA ALA A 509 2.36 -3.77 -10.93
C ALA A 509 1.56 -4.84 -10.17
N LYS A 510 0.25 -4.94 -10.46
CA LYS A 510 -0.56 -6.07 -9.99
C LYS A 510 0.01 -7.38 -10.50
N ASN A 511 0.34 -7.43 -11.79
CA ASN A 511 0.88 -8.61 -12.44
C ASN A 511 2.31 -8.36 -12.97
N ILE A 512 3.20 -9.30 -12.74
CA ILE A 512 4.53 -9.33 -13.36
C ILE A 512 4.64 -10.58 -14.22
N ILE A 513 5.02 -10.41 -15.48
CA ILE A 513 5.36 -11.52 -16.38
C ILE A 513 6.86 -11.47 -16.66
N VAL A 514 7.58 -12.54 -16.38
CA VAL A 514 9.01 -12.66 -16.66
C VAL A 514 9.20 -13.68 -17.79
N LEU A 515 9.68 -13.24 -18.94
CA LEU A 515 9.86 -14.09 -20.12
C LEU A 515 11.27 -14.63 -20.23
N ASN A 516 11.40 -15.86 -20.74
CA ASN A 516 12.67 -16.56 -20.93
C ASN A 516 13.53 -16.50 -19.65
N PHE A 517 12.95 -16.84 -18.51
CA PHE A 517 13.65 -16.66 -17.24
C PHE A 517 14.88 -17.54 -17.14
N GLU A 518 14.87 -18.74 -17.72
CA GLU A 518 16.04 -19.62 -17.83
C GLU A 518 17.23 -18.91 -18.49
N LYS A 519 16.98 -18.16 -19.57
CA LYS A 519 18.00 -17.39 -20.28
C LYS A 519 18.52 -16.23 -19.42
N TYR A 520 17.65 -15.63 -18.62
CA TYR A 520 18.05 -14.61 -17.65
C TYR A 520 19.08 -15.16 -16.69
N LEU A 521 18.77 -16.31 -16.08
CA LEU A 521 19.60 -16.90 -15.05
C LEU A 521 20.99 -17.18 -15.58
N SER A 522 21.10 -17.83 -16.73
CA SER A 522 22.40 -18.13 -17.36
C SER A 522 23.21 -16.87 -17.68
N MET A 523 22.57 -15.81 -18.21
CA MET A 523 23.27 -14.56 -18.51
C MET A 523 23.68 -13.82 -17.24
N CYS A 524 22.82 -13.78 -16.24
CA CYS A 524 23.06 -13.10 -14.97
C CYS A 524 24.18 -13.78 -14.16
N LEU A 525 24.29 -15.11 -14.21
CA LEU A 525 25.40 -15.85 -13.59
C LEU A 525 26.76 -15.52 -14.19
N ILE A 526 26.80 -15.16 -15.48
CA ILE A 526 28.04 -14.78 -16.17
C ILE A 526 28.38 -13.32 -15.89
N ALA A 527 27.41 -12.42 -16.04
CA ALA A 527 27.65 -10.98 -16.01
C ALA A 527 27.65 -10.38 -14.59
N ASP A 528 26.85 -10.94 -13.67
CA ASP A 528 26.48 -10.29 -12.41
C ASP A 528 26.44 -11.28 -11.24
N LYS A 529 27.39 -12.22 -11.19
CA LYS A 529 27.42 -13.32 -10.21
C LYS A 529 27.27 -12.85 -8.77
N ASP A 530 27.93 -11.75 -8.40
CA ASP A 530 27.97 -11.24 -7.02
C ASP A 530 26.63 -10.69 -6.52
N ILE A 531 25.74 -10.31 -7.44
CA ILE A 531 24.42 -9.76 -7.14
C ILE A 531 23.29 -10.61 -7.73
N PHE A 532 23.60 -11.82 -8.19
CA PHE A 532 22.68 -12.72 -8.88
C PHE A 532 21.37 -12.91 -8.10
N TYR A 533 21.45 -13.39 -6.87
CA TYR A 533 20.27 -13.63 -6.03
C TYR A 533 19.52 -12.34 -5.66
N ARG A 534 20.24 -11.22 -5.49
CA ARG A 534 19.62 -9.90 -5.24
C ARG A 534 18.82 -9.41 -6.44
N LYS A 535 19.29 -9.67 -7.67
CA LYS A 535 18.50 -9.36 -8.87
C LYS A 535 17.23 -10.19 -8.94
N LEU A 536 17.29 -11.48 -8.63
CA LEU A 536 16.11 -12.34 -8.57
C LEU A 536 15.12 -11.84 -7.51
N TYR A 537 15.63 -11.54 -6.31
CA TYR A 537 14.84 -10.95 -5.24
C TYR A 537 14.11 -9.67 -5.68
N VAL A 538 14.81 -8.74 -6.33
CA VAL A 538 14.21 -7.52 -6.87
C VAL A 538 13.10 -7.85 -7.86
N ILE A 539 13.33 -8.74 -8.83
CA ILE A 539 12.36 -9.07 -9.89
C ILE A 539 11.09 -9.69 -9.32
N LEU A 540 11.24 -10.71 -8.47
CA LEU A 540 10.11 -11.47 -7.92
C LEU A 540 9.23 -10.60 -7.00
N THR A 541 9.82 -9.63 -6.31
CA THR A 541 9.10 -8.73 -5.39
C THR A 541 8.43 -7.53 -6.07
N ARG A 542 8.37 -7.48 -7.41
CA ARG A 542 7.65 -6.41 -8.15
C ARG A 542 6.15 -6.67 -8.29
N ALA A 543 5.71 -7.91 -8.07
CA ALA A 543 4.31 -8.29 -8.14
C ALA A 543 3.60 -7.97 -6.82
N SER A 544 2.45 -7.31 -6.91
CA SER A 544 1.54 -7.10 -5.77
C SER A 544 0.37 -8.09 -5.73
N ASN A 545 0.16 -8.89 -6.79
CA ASN A 545 -0.88 -9.93 -6.84
C ASN A 545 -0.41 -11.22 -7.53
N GLN A 546 -0.04 -11.14 -8.82
CA GLN A 546 0.27 -12.31 -9.63
C GLN A 546 1.66 -12.23 -10.27
N LEU A 547 2.36 -13.37 -10.28
CA LEU A 547 3.68 -13.53 -10.85
C LEU A 547 3.66 -14.67 -11.86
N PHE A 548 3.92 -14.35 -13.13
CA PHE A 548 4.04 -15.31 -14.22
C PHE A 548 5.52 -15.43 -14.59
N ILE A 549 6.05 -16.63 -14.57
CA ILE A 549 7.44 -16.91 -14.94
C ILE A 549 7.42 -17.90 -16.10
N SER A 550 7.80 -17.42 -17.28
CA SER A 550 8.05 -18.28 -18.43
C SER A 550 9.41 -18.93 -18.27
N PHE A 551 9.44 -20.26 -18.22
CA PHE A 551 10.63 -21.03 -17.91
C PHE A 551 10.69 -22.30 -18.75
N ASP A 552 11.80 -22.48 -19.49
CA ASP A 552 12.07 -23.71 -20.24
C ASP A 552 13.15 -24.54 -19.52
N GLU A 553 12.71 -25.54 -18.73
CA GLU A 553 13.59 -26.40 -17.92
C GLU A 553 14.65 -27.13 -18.76
N THR A 554 14.31 -27.51 -20.00
CA THR A 554 15.22 -28.25 -20.89
C THR A 554 16.46 -27.45 -21.28
N LYS A 555 16.42 -26.12 -21.11
CA LYS A 555 17.52 -25.21 -21.43
C LYS A 555 18.43 -24.91 -20.25
N ILE A 556 18.11 -25.38 -19.04
CA ILE A 556 19.01 -25.21 -17.88
C ILE A 556 20.23 -26.11 -18.03
N LYS A 557 21.42 -25.54 -17.81
CA LYS A 557 22.69 -26.28 -17.84
C LYS A 557 23.43 -26.29 -16.51
N ASP A 558 23.08 -25.41 -15.58
CA ASP A 558 23.80 -25.21 -14.33
C ASP A 558 22.94 -25.55 -13.10
N GLU A 559 23.58 -26.05 -12.06
CA GLU A 559 22.93 -26.49 -10.82
C GLU A 559 22.30 -25.33 -10.03
N ILE A 560 22.81 -24.10 -10.17
CA ILE A 560 22.25 -22.94 -9.46
C ILE A 560 20.85 -22.64 -10.02
N SER A 561 20.73 -22.55 -11.34
CA SER A 561 19.45 -22.32 -12.02
C SER A 561 18.44 -23.44 -11.77
N LYS A 562 18.90 -24.71 -11.68
CA LYS A 562 18.01 -25.83 -11.28
C LYS A 562 17.44 -25.63 -9.88
N LYS A 563 18.27 -25.26 -8.90
CA LYS A 563 17.80 -24.95 -7.54
C LYS A 563 16.82 -23.77 -7.51
N ILE A 564 17.05 -22.74 -8.33
CA ILE A 564 16.08 -21.65 -8.47
C ILE A 564 14.74 -22.19 -8.97
N PHE A 565 14.76 -23.03 -10.00
CA PHE A 565 13.55 -23.65 -10.54
C PHE A 565 12.81 -24.51 -9.51
N GLU A 566 13.54 -25.32 -8.71
CA GLU A 566 12.96 -26.11 -7.61
C GLU A 566 12.24 -25.23 -6.58
N VAL A 567 12.84 -24.09 -6.20
CA VAL A 567 12.20 -23.13 -5.30
C VAL A 567 10.98 -22.50 -5.96
N LEU A 568 11.03 -22.14 -7.24
CA LEU A 568 9.85 -21.60 -7.95
C LEU A 568 8.71 -22.64 -7.99
N GLN A 569 9.03 -23.91 -8.26
CA GLN A 569 8.05 -25.00 -8.27
C GLN A 569 7.41 -25.22 -6.90
N LYS A 570 8.20 -25.14 -5.82
CA LYS A 570 7.71 -25.27 -4.44
C LYS A 570 6.62 -24.23 -4.10
N TYR A 571 6.72 -23.01 -4.63
CA TYR A 571 5.76 -21.93 -4.38
C TYR A 571 4.76 -21.70 -5.51
N LYS A 572 4.81 -22.50 -6.59
CA LYS A 572 3.85 -22.46 -7.68
C LYS A 572 2.44 -22.67 -7.13
N THR A 573 1.48 -21.88 -7.63
CA THR A 573 0.07 -22.05 -7.25
C THR A 573 -0.43 -23.42 -7.72
N ALA A 574 -1.07 -24.17 -6.83
CA ALA A 574 -1.60 -25.49 -7.15
C ALA A 574 -2.65 -25.40 -8.27
N THR A 575 -2.61 -26.35 -9.21
CA THR A 575 -3.44 -26.36 -10.43
C THR A 575 -4.95 -26.25 -10.16
N ASN A 576 -5.42 -26.73 -9.01
CA ASN A 576 -6.82 -26.67 -8.61
C ASN A 576 -7.31 -25.23 -8.25
N GLN A 577 -6.40 -24.27 -8.08
CA GLN A 577 -6.69 -22.85 -7.84
C GLN A 577 -6.38 -21.97 -9.08
N ILE A 578 -5.91 -22.59 -10.16
CA ILE A 578 -5.63 -21.96 -11.45
C ILE A 578 -6.92 -21.99 -12.29
N ASN A 579 -7.75 -20.97 -12.16
CA ASN A 579 -8.72 -20.65 -13.23
C ASN A 579 -8.00 -19.96 -14.40
N ILE A 580 -7.03 -20.65 -14.98
CA ILE A 580 -6.62 -20.47 -16.36
C ILE A 580 -6.89 -21.83 -16.98
N LYS A 581 -8.10 -22.02 -17.53
CA LYS A 581 -8.38 -23.22 -18.33
C LYS A 581 -7.39 -23.23 -19.50
N ILE A 582 -6.41 -24.12 -19.41
CA ILE A 582 -5.70 -24.67 -20.56
C ILE A 582 -6.60 -25.84 -20.98
N ASP A 583 -7.57 -25.56 -21.86
CA ASP A 583 -8.37 -26.63 -22.44
C ASP A 583 -7.45 -27.42 -23.38
N GLU A 584 -7.09 -28.63 -22.96
CA GLU A 584 -6.51 -29.64 -23.82
C GLU A 584 -7.44 -29.89 -25.03
N LYS A 585 -6.83 -30.10 -26.20
CA LYS A 585 -7.49 -30.27 -27.51
C LYS A 585 -8.69 -31.25 -27.44
N PRO A 586 -9.80 -30.95 -28.14
CA PRO A 586 -11.05 -31.66 -27.97
C PRO A 586 -11.03 -33.02 -28.68
N ASN A 587 -11.39 -34.08 -27.95
CA ASN A 587 -11.94 -35.29 -28.56
C ASN A 587 -13.47 -35.24 -28.44
N LEU A 588 -14.09 -34.82 -29.53
CA LEU A 588 -15.52 -34.96 -29.81
C LEU A 588 -15.86 -36.45 -29.96
N VAL A 589 -16.44 -37.09 -28.95
CA VAL A 589 -17.40 -38.17 -29.18
C VAL A 589 -18.44 -38.21 -28.06
N ASN A 590 -19.68 -37.94 -28.47
CA ASN A 590 -20.95 -38.43 -27.91
C ASN A 590 -21.66 -37.67 -26.76
N LEU A 591 -22.93 -37.40 -27.09
CA LEU A 591 -24.12 -37.18 -26.25
C LEU A 591 -24.37 -35.71 -25.86
N SER A 592 -24.84 -34.86 -26.76
CA SER A 592 -26.21 -34.79 -27.30
C SER A 592 -27.29 -34.44 -26.26
N LYS A 593 -27.93 -33.30 -26.52
CA LYS A 593 -29.18 -32.76 -25.94
C LYS A 593 -29.03 -32.11 -24.56
N VAL A 594 -28.98 -30.78 -24.53
CA VAL A 594 -30.11 -29.89 -24.15
C VAL A 594 -29.85 -28.49 -24.74
N LYS A 595 -30.84 -27.92 -25.43
CA LYS A 595 -30.89 -26.49 -25.80
C LYS A 595 -31.26 -25.68 -24.56
N ILE A 596 -30.47 -24.68 -24.19
CA ILE A 596 -30.91 -23.58 -23.30
C ILE A 596 -30.69 -22.24 -24.02
N SER A 597 -31.61 -21.32 -23.73
CA SER A 597 -32.05 -20.17 -24.52
C SER A 597 -31.08 -18.98 -24.54
N LYS A 598 -31.42 -17.96 -25.34
CA LYS A 598 -30.77 -16.64 -25.44
C LYS A 598 -30.64 -15.84 -24.13
N ASP A 599 -31.04 -16.39 -22.98
CA ASP A 599 -30.85 -15.80 -21.65
C ASP A 599 -29.49 -16.15 -20.99
N GLU A 600 -28.67 -17.01 -21.59
CA GLU A 600 -27.30 -17.29 -21.11
C GLU A 600 -26.21 -16.40 -21.73
N LEU A 601 -26.56 -15.53 -22.68
CA LEU A 601 -25.62 -14.59 -23.32
C LEU A 601 -25.55 -13.20 -22.64
N LYS A 602 -26.09 -13.10 -21.41
CA LYS A 602 -25.97 -11.91 -20.54
C LYS A 602 -25.24 -12.20 -19.23
N LYS A 603 -24.52 -13.33 -19.13
CA LYS A 603 -23.69 -13.72 -17.98
C LYS A 603 -22.19 -13.57 -18.28
N THR A 604 -21.75 -12.37 -18.66
CA THR A 604 -20.34 -12.11 -19.01
C THR A 604 -19.74 -10.90 -18.29
N GLY A 605 -20.15 -10.61 -17.05
CA GLY A 605 -19.56 -9.47 -16.33
C GLY A 605 -19.88 -9.35 -14.85
N GLU A 606 -20.33 -10.42 -14.20
CA GLU A 606 -20.70 -10.38 -12.78
C GLU A 606 -20.16 -11.64 -12.07
N LEU A 607 -19.65 -11.41 -10.86
CA LEU A 607 -19.17 -12.38 -9.85
C LEU A 607 -17.68 -12.76 -9.90
N VAL A 608 -16.85 -11.79 -9.50
CA VAL A 608 -15.75 -12.06 -8.55
C VAL A 608 -16.36 -12.78 -7.34
N VAL A 609 -16.19 -14.10 -7.32
CA VAL A 609 -16.74 -15.03 -6.33
C VAL A 609 -16.15 -14.71 -4.94
N LEU A 610 -17.02 -14.22 -4.04
CA LEU A 610 -17.22 -14.63 -2.63
C LEU A 610 -15.96 -15.09 -1.87
N GLY A 611 -15.55 -14.33 -0.86
CA GLY A 611 -14.38 -14.57 0.00
C GLY A 611 -14.28 -15.99 0.55
N ALA A 612 -13.54 -16.83 -0.19
CA ALA A 612 -13.57 -18.30 -0.16
C ALA A 612 -14.00 -18.85 1.22
N GLU A 613 -15.32 -19.01 1.32
CA GLU A 613 -16.06 -19.71 2.36
C GLU A 613 -15.86 -19.17 3.79
N LEU A 614 -15.78 -17.84 3.90
CA LEU A 614 -15.87 -17.03 5.12
C LEU A 614 -14.80 -17.34 6.19
N PHE A 615 -13.64 -17.85 5.74
CA PHE A 615 -12.59 -18.52 6.54
C PHE A 615 -13.06 -19.84 7.16
N ALA A 616 -13.39 -20.85 6.32
CA ALA A 616 -13.68 -22.24 6.72
C ALA A 616 -14.43 -22.34 8.08
N VAL A 617 -15.53 -21.57 8.14
CA VAL A 617 -16.57 -21.42 9.17
C VAL A 617 -16.14 -21.00 10.58
N ILE A 618 -15.34 -21.78 11.28
CA ILE A 618 -14.84 -21.67 12.65
C ILE A 618 -13.91 -22.87 12.67
N ALA A 619 -12.60 -22.68 12.51
CA ALA A 619 -11.66 -23.79 12.46
C ALA A 619 -11.74 -24.61 13.76
N GLY A 620 -12.41 -25.76 13.72
CA GLY A 620 -12.43 -26.75 14.78
C GLY A 620 -13.66 -26.77 15.70
N PHE A 621 -14.83 -27.10 15.15
CA PHE A 621 -15.64 -28.20 15.71
C PHE A 621 -15.48 -29.39 14.75
N PHE A 622 -14.25 -29.83 14.50
CA PHE A 622 -13.59 -31.04 15.04
C PHE A 622 -14.25 -32.37 14.65
N SER A 623 -14.15 -32.74 13.36
CA SER A 623 -13.58 -34.01 12.84
C SER A 623 -13.78 -34.10 11.34
#